data_AF-A0A1X9YVB6-F1
#
_entry.id   AF-A0A1X9YVB6-F1
#
_cell.length_a   1.000
_cell.length_b   1.000
_cell.length_c   1.000
_cell.angle_alpha   90.00
_cell.angle_beta   90.00
_cell.angle_gamma   90.00
#
_symmetry.space_group_name_H-M   'P 1'
#
loop_
_entity.id
_entity.type
_entity.pdbx_description
1 polymer ?
#
loop_
_entity_poly.entity_id
_entity_poly.type
_entity_poly.pdbx_seq_one_letter_code
_entity_poly.pdbx_strand_id
1 'polypeptide(L)'
;MKSLLKKVIKPFLPKYEVVCTTYQIIPGRPVNGNHQKHTFEKGASEEARKFYVKVVNSDMTKNMAPVEVHLKRRGKTIEKQHFGPVDELKKFNVVYKG
;
A
#
# COMPACT_ATOMS: atom_id res chain seq x y z
N MET A 1 -8.61 -9.51 -32.04
CA MET A 1 -9.30 -10.60 -31.30
C MET A 1 -8.94 -10.72 -29.80
N LYS A 2 -7.75 -10.32 -29.33
CA LYS A 2 -7.36 -10.44 -27.90
C LYS A 2 -8.21 -9.63 -26.90
N SER A 3 -8.97 -8.61 -27.33
CA SER A 3 -9.71 -7.73 -26.40
C SER A 3 -11.06 -8.29 -25.94
N LEU A 4 -11.74 -9.10 -26.76
CA LEU A 4 -13.04 -9.68 -26.41
C LEU A 4 -12.90 -10.76 -25.32
N LEU A 5 -11.92 -11.65 -25.45
CA LEU A 5 -11.59 -12.64 -24.42
C LEU A 5 -11.17 -11.99 -23.10
N LYS A 6 -10.42 -10.88 -23.15
CA LYS A 6 -10.04 -10.10 -21.96
C LYS A 6 -11.24 -9.57 -21.19
N LYS A 7 -12.32 -9.15 -21.86
CA LYS A 7 -13.54 -8.65 -21.19
C LYS A 7 -14.27 -9.76 -20.42
N VAL A 8 -14.32 -10.97 -20.98
CA VAL A 8 -15.01 -12.11 -20.37
C VAL A 8 -14.29 -12.64 -19.12
N ILE A 9 -12.95 -12.64 -19.12
CA ILE A 9 -12.17 -13.12 -17.96
C ILE A 9 -11.93 -12.03 -16.90
N LYS A 10 -12.11 -10.75 -17.23
CA LYS A 10 -11.91 -9.60 -16.33
C LYS A 10 -12.58 -9.75 -14.94
N PRO A 11 -13.81 -10.25 -14.80
CA PRO A 11 -14.43 -10.44 -13.47
C PRO A 11 -13.69 -11.45 -12.58
N PHE A 12 -13.01 -12.44 -13.16
CA PHE A 12 -12.27 -13.47 -12.43
C PHE A 12 -10.82 -13.06 -12.11
N LEU A 13 -10.31 -12.01 -12.76
CA LEU A 13 -8.97 -11.52 -12.50
C LEU A 13 -8.85 -10.92 -11.07
N PRO A 14 -7.69 -11.06 -10.43
CA PRO A 14 -7.45 -10.52 -9.10
C PRO A 14 -7.50 -8.98 -9.10
N LYS A 15 -8.02 -8.41 -8.00
CA LYS A 15 -7.87 -6.99 -7.67
C LYS A 15 -6.50 -6.74 -7.06
N TYR A 16 -5.92 -5.59 -7.37
CA TYR A 16 -4.67 -5.11 -6.81
C TYR A 16 -4.90 -3.80 -6.08
N GLU A 17 -4.15 -3.58 -5.00
CA GLU A 17 -4.28 -2.41 -4.15
C GLU A 17 -2.89 -2.01 -3.65
N VAL A 18 -2.60 -0.72 -3.60
CA VAL A 18 -1.41 -0.19 -2.94
C VAL A 18 -1.87 0.59 -1.72
N VAL A 19 -1.40 0.16 -0.54
CA VAL A 19 -1.73 0.78 0.74
C VAL A 19 -0.49 1.43 1.30
N CYS A 20 -0.50 2.75 1.39
CA CYS A 20 0.52 3.53 2.09
C CYS A 20 0.03 3.81 3.50
N THR A 21 0.84 3.50 4.50
CA THR A 21 0.54 3.72 5.92
C THR A 21 1.58 4.65 6.48
N THR A 22 1.18 5.85 6.89
CA THR A 22 2.06 6.82 7.53
C THR A 22 1.78 6.83 9.01
N TYR A 23 2.83 6.80 9.83
CA TYR A 23 2.71 6.81 11.28
C TYR A 23 3.06 8.21 11.80
N GLN A 24 2.15 8.77 12.60
CA GLN A 24 2.35 10.03 13.30
C GLN A 24 2.63 9.75 14.78
N ILE A 25 3.77 10.25 15.25
CA ILE A 25 4.22 10.09 16.62
C ILE A 25 4.07 11.43 17.32
N ILE A 26 3.19 11.48 18.33
CA ILE A 26 3.01 12.65 19.18
C ILE A 26 3.31 12.21 20.61
N PRO A 27 4.30 12.79 21.30
CA PRO A 27 4.61 12.46 22.68
C PRO A 27 3.37 12.55 23.59
N GLY A 28 3.20 11.56 24.47
CA GLY A 28 2.05 11.49 25.39
C GLY A 28 0.73 11.04 24.74
N ARG A 29 0.72 10.68 23.45
CA ARG A 29 -0.46 10.11 22.76
C ARG A 29 -0.11 8.77 22.09
N PRO A 30 -1.11 7.90 21.84
CA PRO A 30 -0.91 6.68 21.06
C PRO A 30 -0.40 7.01 19.65
N VAL A 31 0.42 6.11 19.08
CA VAL A 31 0.91 6.27 17.70
C VAL A 31 -0.27 6.17 16.76
N ASN A 32 -0.45 7.15 15.89
CA ASN A 32 -1.57 7.18 14.95
C ASN A 32 -1.12 6.70 13.57
N GLY A 33 -1.75 5.68 13.02
CA GLY A 33 -1.51 5.18 11.66
C GLY A 33 -2.59 5.70 10.71
N ASN A 34 -2.19 6.44 9.67
CA ASN A 34 -3.07 6.87 8.60
C ASN A 34 -2.91 5.97 7.37
N HIS A 35 -4.01 5.38 6.90
CA HIS A 35 -4.00 4.52 5.71
C HIS A 35 -4.49 5.27 4.46
N GLN A 36 -3.62 5.40 3.47
CA GLN A 36 -4.00 5.82 2.13
C GLN A 36 -4.06 4.61 1.21
N LYS A 37 -5.26 4.26 0.78
CA LYS A 37 -5.51 3.11 -0.10
C LYS A 37 -5.77 3.56 -1.52
N HIS A 38 -4.97 3.05 -2.45
CA HIS A 38 -5.22 3.18 -3.88
C HIS A 38 -5.61 1.83 -4.47
N THR A 39 -6.82 1.73 -5.02
CA THR A 39 -7.39 0.48 -5.55
C THR A 39 -7.31 0.49 -7.07
N PHE A 40 -6.81 -0.59 -7.65
CA PHE A 40 -6.71 -0.76 -9.10
C PHE A 40 -7.82 -1.65 -9.65
N GLU A 41 -8.05 -1.58 -10.96
CA GLU A 41 -8.97 -2.49 -11.64
C GLU A 41 -8.52 -3.95 -11.59
N LYS A 42 -9.46 -4.86 -11.81
CA LYS A 42 -9.17 -6.31 -11.90
C LYS A 42 -8.20 -6.58 -13.06
N GLY A 43 -7.12 -7.28 -12.75
CA GLY A 43 -6.08 -7.63 -13.74
C GLY A 43 -5.02 -6.54 -13.99
N ALA A 44 -5.06 -5.42 -13.29
CA ALA A 44 -4.10 -4.31 -13.43
C ALA A 44 -2.78 -4.57 -12.65
N SER A 45 -2.16 -5.74 -12.85
CA SER A 45 -0.95 -6.13 -12.11
C SER A 45 0.25 -5.24 -12.42
N GLU A 46 0.48 -4.94 -13.70
CA GLU A 46 1.61 -4.11 -14.13
C GLU A 46 1.46 -2.67 -13.67
N GLU A 47 0.25 -2.11 -13.78
CA GLU A 47 -0.05 -0.75 -13.33
C GLU A 47 0.14 -0.61 -11.82
N ALA A 48 -0.39 -1.57 -11.04
CA ALA A 48 -0.22 -1.58 -9.58
C ALA A 48 1.26 -1.69 -9.17
N ARG A 49 2.03 -2.52 -9.87
CA ARG A 49 3.48 -2.66 -9.60
C ARG A 49 4.25 -1.40 -9.97
N LYS A 50 3.97 -0.80 -11.13
CA LYS A 50 4.59 0.49 -11.54
C LYS A 50 4.28 1.59 -10.54
N PHE A 51 3.04 1.67 -10.08
CA PHE A 51 2.64 2.64 -9.06
C PHE A 51 3.34 2.38 -7.72
N TYR A 52 3.41 1.12 -7.28
CA TYR A 52 4.13 0.75 -6.06
C TYR A 52 5.60 1.19 -6.13
N VAL A 53 6.31 0.85 -7.21
CA VAL A 53 7.71 1.26 -7.41
C VAL A 53 7.84 2.79 -7.41
N LYS A 54 6.90 3.50 -8.04
CA LYS A 54 6.88 4.97 -8.05
C LYS A 54 6.73 5.54 -6.64
N VAL A 55 5.81 5.01 -5.82
CA VAL A 55 5.58 5.49 -4.45
C VAL A 55 6.81 5.21 -3.59
N VAL A 56 7.33 3.98 -3.64
CA VAL A 56 8.53 3.55 -2.89
C VAL A 56 9.76 4.39 -3.23
N ASN A 57 9.96 4.71 -4.52
CA ASN A 57 11.11 5.49 -4.95
C ASN A 57 10.92 6.99 -4.77
N SER A 58 9.71 7.47 -4.51
CA SER A 58 9.46 8.90 -4.39
C SER A 58 10.13 9.48 -3.14
N ASP A 59 10.80 10.62 -3.33
CA ASP A 59 11.46 11.32 -2.24
C ASP A 59 10.45 11.83 -1.21
N MET A 60 9.24 12.18 -1.65
CA MET A 60 8.14 12.54 -0.75
C MET A 60 7.82 11.42 0.25
N THR A 61 7.70 10.16 -0.21
CA THR A 61 7.40 9.03 0.68
C THR A 61 8.56 8.76 1.65
N LYS A 62 9.81 8.93 1.20
CA LYS A 62 10.98 8.77 2.07
C LYS A 62 11.08 9.87 3.13
N ASN A 63 10.78 11.11 2.76
CA ASN A 63 10.81 12.27 3.65
C ASN A 63 9.67 12.25 4.68
N MET A 64 8.58 11.53 4.39
CA MET A 64 7.45 11.35 5.31
C MET A 64 7.66 10.21 6.31
N ALA A 65 8.84 9.57 6.35
CA ALA A 65 9.14 8.50 7.30
C ALA A 65 8.78 8.93 8.74
N PRO A 66 8.11 8.05 9.53
CA PRO A 66 7.92 6.61 9.32
C PRO A 66 6.72 6.23 8.44
N VAL A 67 6.98 5.47 7.37
CA VAL A 67 5.98 5.04 6.37
C VAL A 67 6.15 3.58 5.98
N GLU A 68 5.04 2.90 5.72
CA GLU A 68 4.99 1.53 5.20
C GLU A 68 4.12 1.47 3.95
N VAL A 69 4.64 0.87 2.88
CA VAL A 69 3.94 0.71 1.61
C VAL A 69 3.72 -0.78 1.35
N HIS A 70 2.48 -1.16 1.09
CA HIS A 70 2.07 -2.53 0.80
C HIS A 70 1.45 -2.63 -0.59
N LEU A 71 1.93 -3.56 -1.40
CA LEU A 71 1.23 -4.02 -2.59
C LEU A 71 0.40 -5.25 -2.22
N LYS A 72 -0.92 -5.18 -2.35
CA LYS A 72 -1.86 -6.26 -2.06
C LYS A 72 -2.49 -6.81 -3.34
N ARG A 73 -2.74 -8.12 -3.36
CA ARG A 73 -3.51 -8.85 -4.39
C ARG A 73 -4.56 -9.71 -3.72
N ARG A 74 -5.83 -9.48 -4.06
CA ARG A 74 -6.98 -10.15 -3.42
C ARG A 74 -6.87 -10.14 -1.88
N GLY A 75 -6.47 -9.01 -1.31
CA GLY A 75 -6.30 -8.83 0.14
C GLY A 75 -4.99 -9.36 0.74
N LYS A 76 -4.21 -10.16 0.00
CA LYS A 76 -2.90 -10.66 0.47
C LYS A 76 -1.78 -9.69 0.09
N THR A 77 -0.89 -9.37 1.01
CA THR A 77 0.33 -8.60 0.72
C THR A 77 1.27 -9.43 -0.14
N ILE A 78 1.70 -8.88 -1.29
CA ILE A 78 2.71 -9.48 -2.17
C ILE A 78 4.07 -8.86 -1.88
N GLU A 79 4.12 -7.53 -1.85
CA GLU A 79 5.35 -6.77 -1.62
C GLU A 79 5.10 -5.78 -0.48
N LYS A 80 6.13 -5.57 0.32
CA LYS A 80 6.14 -4.65 1.46
C LYS A 80 7.47 -3.92 1.46
N GLN A 81 7.42 -2.60 1.62
CA GLN A 81 8.58 -1.78 1.90
C GLN A 81 8.25 -0.86 3.08
N HIS A 82 9.21 -0.65 3.97
CA HIS A 82 9.09 0.31 5.05
C HIS A 82 10.26 1.30 5.02
N PHE A 83 10.02 2.48 5.59
CA PHE A 83 10.97 3.56 5.72
C PHE A 83 10.92 4.11 7.14
N GLY A 84 12.09 4.21 7.78
CA GLY A 84 12.20 4.59 9.19
C GLY A 84 11.86 3.46 10.15
N PRO A 85 11.76 3.75 11.47
CA PRO A 85 11.65 2.75 12.53
C PRO A 85 10.22 2.18 12.68
N VAL A 86 9.58 1.79 11.57
CA VAL A 86 8.21 1.27 11.57
C VAL A 86 8.08 0.01 12.42
N ASP A 87 9.06 -0.89 12.35
CA ASP A 87 9.04 -2.15 13.10
C ASP A 87 9.14 -1.93 14.62
N GLU A 88 9.78 -0.84 15.05
CA GLU A 88 9.79 -0.43 16.45
C GLU A 88 8.46 0.19 16.85
N LEU A 89 7.87 1.03 15.99
CA LEU A 89 6.57 1.67 16.24
C LEU A 89 5.44 0.67 16.40
N LYS A 90 5.48 -0.44 15.67
CA LYS A 90 4.52 -1.54 15.80
C LYS A 90 4.58 -2.26 17.14
N LYS A 91 5.68 -2.14 17.89
CA LYS A 91 5.77 -2.67 19.25
C LYS A 91 5.00 -1.79 20.25
N PHE A 92 4.73 -0.53 19.89
CA PHE A 92 3.87 0.36 20.67
C PHE A 92 2.41 0.20 20.23
N ASN A 93 1.47 0.58 21.10
CA ASN A 93 0.04 0.55 20.78
C ASN A 93 -0.28 1.56 19.66
N VAL A 94 -0.30 1.06 18.42
CA VAL A 94 -0.70 1.84 17.24
C VAL A 94 -2.21 1.83 17.11
N VAL A 95 -2.79 3.03 16.99
CA VAL A 95 -4.19 3.24 16.66
C VAL A 95 -4.30 3.57 15.18
N TYR A 96 -4.98 2.73 14.41
CA TYR A 96 -5.19 2.93 12.99
C TYR A 96 -6.46 3.75 12.74
N LYS A 97 -6.35 4.83 11.96
CA LYS A 97 -7.50 5.55 11.40
C LYS A 97 -7.71 5.05 9.97
N GLY A 98 -8.83 4.37 9.77
CA GLY A 98 -9.25 3.77 8.50
C GLY A 98 -9.75 4.79 7.50
#